data_AF-A0A7X3GKP0-F1
#
_entry.id   AF-A0A7X3GKP0-F1
#
_cell.length_a   1.000
_cell.length_b   1.000
_cell.length_c   1.000
_cell.angle_alpha   90.00
_cell.angle_beta   90.00
_cell.angle_gamma   90.00
#
_symmetry.space_group_name_H-M   'P 1'
#
loop_
_entity.id
_entity.type
_entity.pdbx_description
1 polymer ?
#
loop_
_entity_poly.entity_id
_entity_poly.type
_entity_poly.pdbx_seq_one_letter_code
_entity_poly.pdbx_strand_id
1 'polypeptide(L)'
;MSIFERVKQGATDAARKAQQTLEITRLNSQKSSREKEMTKLYTEMGEAMFHAYMNGETAETEERVASCCEQLRALKQDIDTIEDKIQGVKLEKSCGCGKVVPVNVKFCPDCGTRFTEPEPKPEMTMGEIRVICPDCDTENDLAARYCTDCGLEFGKPKAAPADLAKTGSPLQHEHDHVHVHEHDHEHDHEHQHDNEQDRTAAPGTERRDGQRQSDAAGNKPGRDDGNPFGYF
;
A
#
# COMPACT_ATOMS: atom_id res chain seq x y z
N MET A 1 -25.21 -30.00 -27.30
CA MET A 1 -24.61 -28.69 -27.64
C MET A 1 -24.11 -28.73 -29.08
N SER A 2 -24.40 -27.68 -29.87
CA SER A 2 -24.08 -27.59 -31.30
C SER A 2 -22.58 -27.30 -31.57
N ILE A 3 -22.04 -27.82 -32.67
CA ILE A 3 -20.63 -27.63 -33.10
C ILE A 3 -20.31 -26.14 -33.31
N PHE A 4 -21.28 -25.38 -33.81
CA PHE A 4 -21.16 -23.92 -34.02
C PHE A 4 -20.93 -23.17 -32.69
N GLU A 5 -21.62 -23.55 -31.62
CA GLU A 5 -21.42 -22.96 -30.29
C GLU A 5 -20.03 -23.27 -29.72
N ARG A 6 -19.49 -24.48 -29.96
CA ARG A 6 -18.11 -24.81 -29.53
C ARG A 6 -17.06 -23.96 -30.24
N VAL A 7 -17.27 -23.65 -31.52
CA VAL A 7 -16.36 -22.77 -32.30
C VAL A 7 -16.43 -21.35 -31.77
N LYS A 8 -17.63 -20.81 -31.52
CA LYS A 8 -17.84 -19.48 -30.93
C LYS A 8 -17.26 -19.36 -29.53
N GLN A 9 -17.45 -20.39 -28.71
CA GLN A 9 -16.85 -20.50 -27.37
C GLN A 9 -15.32 -20.49 -27.44
N GLY A 10 -14.73 -21.30 -28.34
CA GLY A 10 -13.28 -21.37 -28.53
C GLY A 10 -12.66 -20.05 -28.99
N ALA A 11 -13.32 -19.31 -29.89
CA ALA A 11 -12.87 -17.99 -30.32
C ALA A 11 -12.89 -16.96 -29.17
N THR A 12 -13.95 -16.99 -28.36
CA THR A 12 -14.10 -16.10 -27.19
C THR A 12 -13.06 -16.42 -26.12
N ASP A 13 -12.80 -17.70 -25.86
CA ASP A 13 -11.79 -18.15 -24.89
C ASP A 13 -10.37 -17.81 -25.33
N ALA A 14 -10.05 -17.93 -26.61
CA ALA A 14 -8.75 -17.53 -27.16
C ALA A 14 -8.53 -16.02 -27.02
N ALA A 15 -9.55 -15.20 -27.32
CA ALA A 15 -9.49 -13.76 -27.15
C ALA A 15 -9.26 -13.36 -25.68
N ARG A 16 -9.99 -13.99 -24.75
CA ARG A 16 -9.83 -13.76 -23.31
C ARG A 16 -8.44 -14.12 -22.80
N LYS A 17 -7.89 -15.28 -23.19
CA LYS A 17 -6.53 -15.70 -22.82
C LYS A 17 -5.46 -14.76 -23.38
N ALA A 18 -5.65 -14.28 -24.61
CA ALA A 18 -4.75 -13.30 -25.20
C ALA A 18 -4.76 -11.98 -24.40
N GLN A 19 -5.94 -11.48 -24.02
CA GLN A 19 -6.08 -10.28 -23.16
C GLN A 19 -5.41 -10.48 -21.79
N GLN A 20 -5.65 -11.61 -21.13
CA GLN A 20 -5.00 -11.94 -19.84
C GLN A 20 -3.48 -11.94 -19.97
N THR A 21 -2.95 -12.54 -21.05
CA THR A 21 -1.50 -12.59 -21.29
C THR A 21 -0.92 -11.20 -21.45
N LEU A 22 -1.56 -10.34 -22.24
CA LEU A 22 -1.10 -8.96 -22.45
C LEU A 22 -1.10 -8.15 -21.15
N GLU A 23 -2.16 -8.29 -20.34
CA GLU A 23 -2.23 -7.57 -19.06
C GLU A 23 -1.18 -8.08 -18.07
N ILE A 24 -0.94 -9.39 -17.99
CA ILE A 24 0.15 -9.96 -17.17
C ILE A 24 1.52 -9.45 -17.65
N THR A 25 1.77 -9.42 -18.96
CA THR A 25 3.03 -8.87 -19.51
C THR A 25 3.19 -7.40 -19.15
N ARG A 26 2.13 -6.58 -19.23
CA ARG A 26 2.14 -5.17 -18.85
C ARG A 26 2.42 -4.97 -17.37
N LEU A 27 1.82 -5.79 -16.50
CA LEU A 27 2.04 -5.76 -15.06
C LEU A 27 3.46 -6.20 -14.70
N ASN A 28 3.98 -7.27 -15.32
CA ASN A 28 5.37 -7.70 -15.14
C ASN A 28 6.38 -6.62 -15.57
N SER A 29 6.10 -5.90 -16.66
CA SER A 29 6.95 -4.78 -17.07
C SER A 29 6.97 -3.66 -16.02
N GLN A 30 5.84 -3.35 -15.38
CA GLN A 30 5.77 -2.37 -14.31
C GLN A 30 6.55 -2.85 -13.07
N LYS A 31 6.35 -4.11 -12.66
CA LYS A 31 7.11 -4.72 -11.56
C LYS A 31 8.62 -4.61 -11.81
N SER A 32 9.08 -4.98 -13.01
CA SER A 32 10.51 -4.89 -13.37
C SER A 32 11.05 -3.46 -13.33
N SER A 33 10.23 -2.45 -13.66
CA SER A 33 10.64 -1.04 -13.51
C SER A 33 10.88 -0.68 -12.04
N ARG A 34 9.95 -1.07 -11.15
CA ARG A 34 10.05 -0.76 -9.72
C ARG A 34 11.20 -1.50 -9.05
N GLU A 35 11.45 -2.75 -9.42
CA GLU A 35 12.62 -3.51 -8.97
C GLU A 35 13.93 -2.81 -9.36
N LYS A 36 14.02 -2.28 -10.60
CA LYS A 36 15.19 -1.49 -11.03
C LYS A 36 15.35 -0.19 -10.26
N GLU A 37 14.24 0.49 -9.94
CA GLU A 37 14.25 1.69 -9.10
C GLU A 37 14.76 1.35 -7.68
N MET A 38 14.33 0.23 -7.10
CA MET A 38 14.87 -0.25 -5.81
C MET A 38 16.37 -0.51 -5.89
N THR A 39 16.86 -1.18 -6.95
CA THR A 39 18.31 -1.40 -7.14
C THR A 39 19.08 -0.09 -7.14
N LYS A 40 18.57 0.95 -7.81
CA LYS A 40 19.22 2.28 -7.82
C LYS A 40 19.29 2.89 -6.44
N LEU A 41 18.21 2.84 -5.66
CA LEU A 41 18.18 3.36 -4.30
C LEU A 41 19.16 2.62 -3.38
N TYR A 42 19.27 1.30 -3.50
CA TYR A 42 20.27 0.54 -2.75
C TYR A 42 21.70 0.96 -3.11
N THR A 43 21.99 1.17 -4.39
CA THR A 43 23.29 1.67 -4.84
C THR A 43 23.55 3.07 -4.29
N GLU A 44 22.59 3.99 -4.41
CA GLU A 44 22.71 5.37 -3.92
C GLU A 44 22.94 5.44 -2.41
N MET A 45 22.21 4.64 -1.63
CA MET A 45 22.43 4.50 -0.19
C MET A 45 23.84 3.99 0.12
N GLY A 46 24.30 2.95 -0.59
CA GLY A 46 25.63 2.38 -0.39
C GLY A 46 26.75 3.39 -0.71
N GLU A 47 26.60 4.15 -1.80
CA GLU A 47 27.52 5.22 -2.18
C GLU A 47 27.55 6.33 -1.14
N ALA A 48 26.37 6.79 -0.68
CA ALA A 48 26.26 7.82 0.35
C ALA A 48 26.95 7.39 1.66
N MET A 49 26.73 6.15 2.10
CA MET A 49 27.35 5.59 3.29
C MET A 49 28.87 5.44 3.15
N PHE A 50 29.35 5.02 1.97
CA PHE A 50 30.78 4.88 1.71
C PHE A 50 31.49 6.25 1.70
N HIS A 51 30.90 7.26 1.05
CA HIS A 51 31.44 8.61 1.03
C HIS A 51 31.49 9.23 2.42
N ALA A 52 30.44 9.05 3.22
CA ALA A 52 30.38 9.48 4.62
C ALA A 52 31.56 8.91 5.44
N TYR A 53 31.79 7.61 5.28
CA TYR A 53 32.87 6.90 5.96
C TYR A 53 34.25 7.42 5.56
N MET A 54 34.46 7.72 4.27
CA MET A 54 35.74 8.22 3.77
C MET A 54 36.03 9.66 4.20
N ASN A 55 35.01 10.50 4.31
CA ASN A 55 35.16 11.93 4.59
C ASN A 55 34.96 12.28 6.09
N GLY A 56 34.44 11.35 6.90
CA GLY A 56 34.13 11.59 8.31
C GLY A 56 32.86 12.44 8.53
N GLU A 57 32.03 12.59 7.51
CA GLU A 57 30.82 13.41 7.52
C GLU A 57 29.58 12.51 7.51
N THR A 58 28.88 12.39 8.63
CA THR A 58 27.75 11.44 8.78
C THR A 58 26.37 12.11 8.77
N ALA A 59 26.29 13.40 9.09
CA ALA A 59 25.00 14.09 9.30
C ALA A 59 24.15 14.17 8.02
N GLU A 60 24.73 14.54 6.88
CA GLU A 60 23.99 14.62 5.60
C GLU A 60 23.60 13.24 5.03
N THR A 61 24.29 12.20 5.49
CA THR A 61 24.07 10.82 5.03
C THR A 61 22.83 10.22 5.65
N GLU A 62 22.54 10.54 6.91
CA GLU A 62 21.34 10.04 7.60
C GLU A 62 20.05 10.49 6.91
N GLU A 63 19.97 11.76 6.51
CA GLU A 63 18.80 12.30 5.80
C GLU A 63 18.60 11.62 4.43
N ARG A 64 19.68 11.44 3.66
CA ARG A 64 19.63 10.76 2.36
C ARG A 64 19.20 9.30 2.50
N VAL A 65 19.74 8.60 3.51
CA VAL A 65 19.38 7.21 3.80
C VAL A 65 17.91 7.10 4.22
N ALA A 66 17.42 8.00 5.07
CA ALA A 66 16.03 8.04 5.48
C ALA A 66 15.09 8.22 4.27
N SER A 67 15.37 9.21 3.41
CA SER A 67 14.62 9.44 2.17
C SER A 67 14.61 8.21 1.25
N CYS A 68 15.76 7.55 1.07
CA CYS A 68 15.83 6.33 0.26
C CYS A 68 14.98 5.19 0.87
N CYS A 69 14.95 5.06 2.21
CA CYS A 69 14.15 4.04 2.89
C CYS A 69 12.64 4.26 2.72
N GLU A 70 12.19 5.51 2.73
CA GLU A 70 10.77 5.84 2.46
C GLU A 70 10.38 5.50 1.02
N GLN A 71 11.23 5.86 0.06
CA GLN A 71 11.02 5.50 -1.35
C GLN A 71 11.03 3.98 -1.56
N LEU A 72 11.95 3.26 -0.93
CA LEU A 72 11.98 1.78 -0.96
C LEU A 72 10.71 1.16 -0.38
N ARG A 73 10.15 1.73 0.69
CA ARG A 73 8.90 1.25 1.29
C ARG A 73 7.73 1.41 0.31
N ALA A 74 7.63 2.58 -0.34
CA ALA A 74 6.60 2.84 -1.35
C ALA A 74 6.74 1.88 -2.56
N LEU A 75 7.96 1.68 -3.05
CA LEU A 75 8.23 0.76 -4.16
C LEU A 75 7.84 -0.69 -3.82
N LYS A 76 8.11 -1.15 -2.59
CA LYS A 76 7.68 -2.47 -2.14
C LYS A 76 6.16 -2.61 -2.14
N GLN A 77 5.43 -1.63 -1.60
CA GLN A 77 3.97 -1.64 -1.62
C GLN A 77 3.39 -1.65 -3.04
N ASP A 78 4.03 -0.92 -3.97
CA ASP A 78 3.64 -0.93 -5.38
C ASP A 78 3.86 -2.29 -6.03
N ILE A 79 4.97 -2.97 -5.71
CA ILE A 79 5.25 -4.34 -6.18
C ILE A 79 4.18 -5.31 -5.65
N ASP A 80 3.89 -5.29 -4.34
CA ASP A 80 2.86 -6.15 -3.74
C ASP A 80 1.50 -5.96 -4.43
N THR A 81 1.12 -4.69 -4.67
CA THR A 81 -0.11 -4.35 -5.39
C THR A 81 -0.12 -4.88 -6.83
N ILE A 82 1.03 -4.87 -7.52
CA ILE A 82 1.16 -5.43 -8.87
C ILE A 82 1.04 -6.96 -8.84
N GLU A 83 1.63 -7.62 -7.84
CA GLU A 83 1.53 -9.06 -7.66
C GLU A 83 0.09 -9.52 -7.42
N ASP A 84 -0.63 -8.81 -6.56
CA ASP A 84 -2.06 -9.05 -6.32
C ASP A 84 -2.89 -8.92 -7.60
N LYS A 85 -2.61 -7.90 -8.42
CA LYS A 85 -3.26 -7.72 -9.72
C LYS A 85 -2.95 -8.87 -10.68
N ILE A 86 -1.70 -9.32 -10.75
CA ILE A 86 -1.31 -10.47 -11.58
C ILE A 86 -2.06 -11.72 -11.14
N GLN A 87 -2.16 -11.96 -9.84
CA GLN A 87 -2.89 -13.09 -9.27
C GLN A 87 -4.39 -13.03 -9.61
N GLY A 88 -5.00 -11.85 -9.51
CA GLY A 88 -6.38 -11.60 -9.92
C GLY A 88 -6.61 -11.87 -11.42
N VAL A 89 -5.71 -11.42 -12.30
CA VAL A 89 -5.82 -11.62 -13.75
C VAL A 89 -5.67 -13.10 -14.12
N LYS A 90 -4.80 -13.84 -13.41
CA LYS A 90 -4.62 -15.28 -13.60
C LYS A 90 -5.80 -16.12 -13.10
N LEU A 91 -6.74 -15.52 -12.33
CA LEU A 91 -7.78 -16.25 -11.59
C LEU A 91 -7.15 -17.36 -10.74
N GLU A 92 -6.03 -17.06 -10.10
CA GLU A 92 -5.27 -17.98 -9.28
C GLU A 92 -5.21 -17.46 -7.84
N LYS A 93 -4.95 -18.34 -6.88
CA LYS A 93 -4.76 -18.03 -5.46
C LYS A 93 -3.60 -18.85 -4.89
N SER A 94 -2.92 -18.30 -3.90
CA SER A 94 -1.79 -18.96 -3.23
C SER A 94 -2.31 -19.82 -2.07
N CYS A 95 -1.83 -21.05 -1.98
CA CYS A 95 -2.06 -21.92 -0.84
C CYS A 95 -1.00 -21.70 0.22
N GLY A 96 -1.33 -21.89 1.51
CA GLY A 96 -0.37 -21.82 2.61
C GLY A 96 0.79 -22.83 2.52
N CYS A 97 0.68 -23.82 1.63
CA CYS A 97 1.78 -24.74 1.30
C CYS A 97 2.78 -24.18 0.27
N GLY A 98 2.57 -22.98 -0.27
CA GLY A 98 3.44 -22.32 -1.25
C GLY A 98 3.08 -22.57 -2.73
N LYS A 99 2.03 -23.34 -3.03
CA LYS A 99 1.58 -23.57 -4.42
C LYS A 99 0.48 -22.62 -4.86
N VAL A 100 0.53 -22.25 -6.14
CA VAL A 100 -0.49 -21.42 -6.81
C VAL A 100 -1.52 -22.34 -7.49
N VAL A 101 -2.79 -22.09 -7.23
CA VAL A 101 -3.92 -22.90 -7.73
C VAL A 101 -5.02 -22.01 -8.31
N PRO A 102 -5.92 -22.50 -9.17
CA PRO A 102 -7.05 -21.71 -9.64
C PRO A 102 -7.95 -21.23 -8.49
N VAL A 103 -8.50 -20.02 -8.59
CA VAL A 103 -9.31 -19.38 -7.53
C VAL A 103 -10.56 -20.19 -7.20
N ASN A 104 -11.10 -20.93 -8.18
CA ASN A 104 -12.31 -21.73 -8.08
C ASN A 104 -12.13 -23.12 -7.43
N VAL A 105 -10.91 -23.54 -7.07
CA VAL A 105 -10.73 -24.83 -6.39
C VAL A 105 -11.07 -24.72 -4.89
N LYS A 106 -11.82 -25.69 -4.36
CA LYS A 106 -12.18 -25.76 -2.93
C LYS A 106 -11.09 -26.39 -2.06
N PHE A 107 -10.20 -27.17 -2.67
CA PHE A 107 -9.09 -27.87 -2.01
C PHE A 107 -7.83 -27.71 -2.83
N CYS A 108 -6.67 -27.61 -2.18
CA CYS A 108 -5.39 -27.64 -2.87
C CYS A 108 -5.15 -29.05 -3.43
N PRO A 109 -4.90 -29.21 -4.75
CA PRO A 109 -4.65 -30.52 -5.37
C PRO A 109 -3.37 -31.18 -4.86
N ASP A 110 -2.46 -30.41 -4.23
CA ASP A 110 -1.16 -30.90 -3.80
C ASP A 110 -1.07 -31.21 -2.30
N CYS A 111 -1.61 -30.35 -1.44
CA CYS A 111 -1.54 -30.55 0.01
C CYS A 111 -2.88 -30.95 0.64
N GLY A 112 -3.96 -30.99 -0.13
CA GLY A 112 -5.31 -31.33 0.36
C GLY A 112 -5.95 -30.27 1.25
N THR A 113 -5.24 -29.19 1.59
CA THR A 113 -5.77 -28.10 2.42
C THR A 113 -7.02 -27.52 1.77
N ARG A 114 -8.12 -27.53 2.50
CA ARG A 114 -9.35 -26.88 2.09
C ARG A 114 -9.13 -25.37 2.13
N PHE A 115 -9.40 -24.70 1.02
CA PHE A 115 -9.48 -23.25 1.05
C PHE A 115 -10.73 -22.88 1.82
N THR A 116 -10.57 -22.17 2.93
CA THR A 116 -11.67 -21.47 3.57
C THR A 116 -12.19 -20.51 2.52
N GLU A 117 -13.37 -20.82 1.99
CA GLU A 117 -14.08 -19.87 1.14
C GLU A 117 -14.19 -18.61 1.99
N PRO A 118 -13.68 -17.44 1.55
CA PRO A 118 -14.08 -16.22 2.21
C PRO A 118 -15.60 -16.27 2.15
N GLU A 119 -16.25 -16.31 3.33
CA GLU A 119 -17.67 -16.03 3.46
C GLU A 119 -17.96 -14.94 2.44
N PRO A 120 -18.94 -15.09 1.53
CA PRO A 120 -19.29 -14.00 0.65
C PRO A 120 -19.47 -12.83 1.60
N LYS A 121 -18.53 -11.86 1.56
CA LYS A 121 -18.74 -10.60 2.25
C LYS A 121 -20.14 -10.24 1.78
N PRO A 122 -21.14 -10.15 2.66
CA PRO A 122 -22.43 -9.70 2.23
C PRO A 122 -22.10 -8.42 1.46
N GLU A 123 -22.34 -8.45 0.15
CA GLU A 123 -22.39 -7.21 -0.60
C GLU A 123 -23.30 -6.38 0.28
N MET A 124 -22.79 -5.26 0.80
CA MET A 124 -23.66 -4.25 1.36
C MET A 124 -24.48 -3.78 0.16
N THR A 125 -25.51 -4.52 -0.18
CA THR A 125 -26.72 -3.97 -0.75
C THR A 125 -27.16 -2.99 0.30
N MET A 126 -26.77 -1.74 0.04
CA MET A 126 -27.23 -0.54 0.69
C MET A 126 -28.67 -0.79 1.12
N GLY A 127 -28.87 -0.93 2.44
CA GLY A 127 -30.14 -1.38 3.00
C GLY A 127 -31.26 -0.56 2.37
N GLU A 128 -32.26 -1.27 1.83
CA GLU A 128 -33.49 -0.63 1.36
C GLU A 128 -34.00 0.25 2.50
N ILE A 129 -33.97 1.56 2.31
CA ILE A 129 -34.43 2.50 3.32
C ILE A 129 -35.93 2.23 3.52
N ARG A 130 -36.36 1.97 4.76
CA ARG A 130 -37.77 1.72 5.12
C ARG A 130 -38.32 2.87 5.94
N VAL A 131 -39.61 3.16 5.79
CA VAL A 131 -40.36 4.16 6.56
C VAL A 131 -41.28 3.44 7.53
N ILE A 132 -41.20 3.79 8.81
CA ILE A 132 -42.12 3.29 9.84
C ILE A 132 -43.36 4.19 9.86
N CYS A 133 -44.54 3.59 9.79
CA CYS A 133 -45.80 4.31 9.85
C CYS A 133 -46.02 4.93 11.25
N PRO A 134 -46.29 6.23 11.38
CA PRO A 134 -46.53 6.85 12.70
C PRO A 134 -47.87 6.49 13.34
N ASP A 135 -48.83 5.92 12.59
CA ASP A 135 -50.16 5.58 13.11
C ASP A 135 -50.27 4.13 13.59
N CYS A 136 -49.53 3.18 12.99
CA CYS A 136 -49.64 1.75 13.30
C CYS A 136 -48.30 1.00 13.40
N ASP A 137 -47.17 1.72 13.41
CA ASP A 137 -45.80 1.19 13.51
C ASP A 137 -45.40 0.15 12.44
N THR A 138 -46.19 0.02 11.36
CA THR A 138 -45.87 -0.89 10.26
C THR A 138 -44.70 -0.37 9.44
N GLU A 139 -43.76 -1.24 9.08
CA GLU A 139 -42.66 -0.95 8.16
C GLU A 139 -43.15 -0.91 6.70
N ASN A 140 -42.84 0.16 5.99
CA ASN A 140 -43.21 0.39 4.60
C ASN A 140 -41.96 0.73 3.75
N ASP A 141 -42.07 0.50 2.45
CA ASP A 141 -41.06 0.93 1.47
C ASP A 141 -40.95 2.47 1.46
N LEU A 142 -39.75 3.03 1.26
CA LEU A 142 -39.55 4.49 1.13
C LEU A 142 -40.42 5.12 0.03
N ALA A 143 -40.72 4.37 -1.04
CA ALA A 143 -41.56 4.82 -2.14
C ALA A 143 -43.07 4.58 -1.90
N ALA A 144 -43.46 4.00 -0.76
CA ALA A 144 -44.87 3.77 -0.45
C ALA A 144 -45.60 5.12 -0.30
N ARG A 145 -46.71 5.29 -1.04
CA ARG A 145 -47.59 6.45 -0.90
C ARG A 145 -48.56 6.32 0.27
N TYR A 146 -48.90 5.10 0.63
CA TYR A 146 -49.81 4.77 1.73
C TYR A 146 -49.20 3.65 2.56
N CYS A 147 -49.48 3.64 3.86
CA CYS A 147 -49.18 2.51 4.71
C CYS A 147 -49.96 1.27 4.23
N THR A 148 -49.27 0.13 4.10
CA THR A 148 -49.84 -1.13 3.64
C THR A 148 -50.81 -1.77 4.63
N ASP A 149 -50.75 -1.37 5.91
CA ASP A 149 -51.57 -1.94 6.97
C ASP A 149 -52.74 -1.02 7.36
N CYS A 150 -52.47 0.26 7.69
CA CYS A 150 -53.52 1.19 8.14
C CYS A 150 -54.05 2.15 7.06
N GLY A 151 -53.39 2.23 5.89
CA GLY A 151 -53.81 3.10 4.79
C GLY A 151 -53.46 4.59 4.92
N LEU A 152 -52.69 5.00 5.94
CA LEU A 152 -52.21 6.38 6.10
C LEU A 152 -51.40 6.83 4.87
N GLU A 153 -51.73 7.99 4.28
CA GLU A 153 -50.98 8.59 3.17
C GLU A 153 -49.73 9.32 3.67
N PHE A 154 -48.55 8.93 3.18
CA PHE A 154 -47.30 9.62 3.46
C PHE A 154 -47.17 10.84 2.51
N GLY A 155 -47.09 12.06 3.07
CA GLY A 155 -46.64 13.24 2.29
C GLY A 155 -47.66 14.35 1.97
N LYS A 156 -48.83 14.44 2.61
CA LYS A 156 -49.63 15.68 2.59
C LYS A 156 -49.36 16.54 3.83
N PRO A 157 -48.71 17.71 3.70
CA PRO A 157 -48.70 18.67 4.80
C PRO A 157 -50.14 19.14 5.04
N LYS A 158 -50.62 18.92 6.26
CA LYS A 158 -51.92 19.42 6.72
C LYS A 158 -51.84 20.95 6.71
N ALA A 159 -52.71 21.61 5.95
CA ALA A 159 -52.88 23.05 6.00
C ALA A 159 -53.19 23.47 7.45
N ALA A 160 -52.34 24.32 8.02
CA ALA A 160 -52.56 24.89 9.34
C ALA A 160 -53.76 25.86 9.29
N PRO A 161 -54.69 25.82 10.26
CA PRO A 161 -55.66 26.89 10.40
C PRO A 161 -54.98 28.14 10.95
N ALA A 162 -55.28 29.28 10.32
CA ALA A 162 -55.00 30.60 10.83
C ALA A 162 -55.96 30.94 11.98
N ASP A 163 -55.45 31.47 13.10
CA ASP A 163 -55.89 32.76 13.67
C ASP A 163 -55.26 33.08 15.04
N LEU A 164 -54.79 34.34 15.14
CA LEU A 164 -54.67 35.26 16.29
C LEU A 164 -53.91 34.81 17.57
N ALA A 165 -53.17 35.64 18.32
CA ALA A 165 -52.60 36.98 18.20
C ALA A 165 -51.73 37.22 19.47
N LYS A 166 -50.57 37.88 19.28
CA LYS A 166 -49.84 38.80 20.18
C LYS A 166 -49.82 38.56 21.71
N THR A 167 -48.61 38.42 22.29
CA THR A 167 -47.93 39.47 23.09
C THR A 167 -46.52 39.02 23.56
N GLY A 168 -45.49 39.86 23.35
CA GLY A 168 -44.41 40.14 24.33
C GLY A 168 -43.10 39.31 24.32
N SER A 169 -42.11 39.76 23.54
CA SER A 169 -40.67 40.05 23.81
C SER A 169 -39.83 39.39 24.96
N PRO A 170 -38.47 39.40 24.86
CA PRO A 170 -37.61 38.20 24.89
C PRO A 170 -36.52 38.18 25.99
N LEU A 171 -36.03 36.99 26.33
CA LEU A 171 -34.74 36.68 26.99
C LEU A 171 -34.41 35.21 26.66
N GLN A 172 -33.21 34.70 26.44
CA GLN A 172 -31.85 35.17 26.16
C GLN A 172 -31.11 33.90 25.69
N HIS A 173 -30.11 34.08 24.84
CA HIS A 173 -29.34 33.05 24.16
C HIS A 173 -27.91 33.12 24.70
N GLU A 174 -27.42 32.08 25.38
CA GLU A 174 -25.97 31.87 25.64
C GLU A 174 -25.76 30.35 25.66
N HIS A 175 -25.32 29.71 24.57
CA HIS A 175 -23.92 29.51 24.14
C HIS A 175 -23.01 28.98 25.25
N ASP A 176 -22.98 27.65 25.40
CA ASP A 176 -21.94 26.94 26.13
C ASP A 176 -20.78 26.64 25.18
N HIS A 177 -19.66 27.32 25.43
CA HIS A 177 -18.41 27.23 24.68
C HIS A 177 -17.57 26.10 25.29
N VAL A 178 -17.34 25.00 24.57
CA VAL A 178 -16.42 23.95 25.02
C VAL A 178 -14.99 24.46 24.91
N HIS A 179 -14.32 24.54 26.06
CA HIS A 179 -12.94 24.96 26.23
C HIS A 179 -12.00 23.80 25.88
N VAL A 180 -11.10 24.01 24.91
CA VAL A 180 -10.00 23.09 24.60
C VAL A 180 -8.82 23.53 25.46
N HIS A 181 -8.37 22.68 26.37
CA HIS A 181 -7.16 22.93 27.16
C HIS A 181 -5.96 22.38 26.39
N GLU A 182 -5.19 23.27 25.77
CA GLU A 182 -3.79 23.04 25.44
C GLU A 182 -3.00 22.89 26.75
N HIS A 183 -2.09 21.92 26.78
CA HIS A 183 -1.13 21.75 27.86
C HIS A 183 0.25 21.68 27.22
N ASP A 184 0.87 22.85 27.13
CA ASP A 184 2.30 23.01 26.89
C ASP A 184 3.07 22.48 28.11
N HIS A 185 4.10 21.69 27.85
CA HIS A 185 5.13 21.40 28.84
C HIS A 185 6.50 21.66 28.22
N GLU A 186 6.92 22.91 28.37
CA GLU A 186 8.32 23.33 28.35
C GLU A 186 9.02 22.75 29.59
N HIS A 187 10.20 22.15 29.41
CA HIS A 187 11.23 22.09 30.45
C HIS A 187 12.63 22.05 29.81
N ASP A 188 13.28 23.20 29.97
CA ASP A 188 14.68 23.60 30.01
C ASP A 188 15.84 22.59 29.82
N HIS A 189 16.70 22.99 28.85
CA HIS A 189 18.15 23.23 28.95
C HIS A 189 18.95 22.62 30.13
N GLU A 190 19.97 21.83 29.79
CA GLU A 190 21.31 22.02 30.36
C GLU A 190 22.39 22.00 29.27
N HIS A 191 23.30 22.95 29.44
CA HIS A 191 24.35 23.40 28.55
C HIS A 191 25.68 22.91 29.14
N GLN A 192 26.57 22.33 28.34
CA GLN A 192 27.98 22.26 28.73
C GLN A 192 28.87 22.43 27.50
N HIS A 193 29.66 23.49 27.60
CA HIS A 193 30.61 24.02 26.64
C HIS A 193 32.04 23.66 27.08
N ASP A 194 32.92 23.56 26.09
CA ASP A 194 34.38 23.77 26.09
C ASP A 194 35.32 22.72 26.71
N ASN A 195 36.25 22.21 25.89
CA ASN A 195 37.65 22.65 25.99
C ASN A 195 38.48 22.30 24.73
N GLU A 196 39.20 23.31 24.24
CA GLU A 196 40.22 23.30 23.18
C GLU A 196 41.57 22.74 23.66
N GLN A 197 42.55 22.71 22.72
CA GLN A 197 44.03 22.75 22.88
C GLN A 197 44.75 21.40 23.07
N ASP A 198 45.90 21.07 22.45
CA ASP A 198 46.87 21.77 21.58
C ASP A 198 47.92 20.74 21.07
N ARG A 199 48.71 21.09 20.04
CA ARG A 199 50.09 20.59 19.70
C ARG A 199 50.24 19.14 19.17
N THR A 200 51.02 18.82 18.12
CA THR A 200 52.22 19.44 17.51
C THR A 200 52.58 18.76 16.17
N ALA A 201 53.39 19.46 15.38
CA ALA A 201 53.82 19.19 14.01
C ALA A 201 54.95 18.14 13.80
N ALA A 202 54.88 17.44 12.64
CA ALA A 202 55.92 17.13 11.62
C ALA A 202 57.23 16.37 12.00
N PRO A 203 58.14 15.96 11.05
CA PRO A 203 58.03 15.60 9.61
C PRO A 203 58.84 14.32 9.17
N GLY A 204 58.63 13.86 7.91
CA GLY A 204 59.71 13.42 7.00
C GLY A 204 60.06 11.92 6.89
N THR A 205 60.05 11.34 5.67
CA THR A 205 61.25 11.11 4.82
C THR A 205 60.91 10.28 3.56
N GLU A 206 61.27 10.84 2.40
CA GLU A 206 61.99 10.25 1.26
C GLU A 206 61.46 9.02 0.47
N ARG A 207 61.03 9.34 -0.76
CA ARG A 207 61.40 8.78 -2.08
C ARG A 207 62.16 7.42 -2.12
N ARG A 208 61.67 6.50 -2.97
CA ARG A 208 62.49 5.87 -4.03
C ARG A 208 61.64 5.20 -5.13
N ASP A 209 61.89 5.63 -6.37
CA ASP A 209 61.49 4.99 -7.63
C ASP A 209 62.04 3.57 -7.80
N GLY A 210 61.31 2.71 -8.51
CA GLY A 210 61.75 1.36 -8.82
C GLY A 210 60.88 0.62 -9.82
N GLN A 211 60.81 1.12 -11.05
CA GLN A 211 60.35 0.37 -12.22
C GLN A 211 61.24 -0.88 -12.43
N ARG A 212 60.66 -2.08 -12.48
CA ARG A 212 61.17 -3.16 -13.34
C ARG A 212 60.06 -4.08 -13.82
N GLN A 213 60.05 -4.23 -15.14
CA GLN A 213 59.19 -5.10 -15.94
C GLN A 213 59.56 -6.59 -15.79
N SER A 214 58.56 -7.39 -16.18
CA SER A 214 58.61 -8.71 -16.84
C SER A 214 59.25 -9.88 -16.08
N ASP A 215 58.46 -10.94 -15.84
CA ASP A 215 58.54 -12.13 -16.70
C ASP A 215 57.33 -13.07 -16.52
N ALA A 216 57.09 -13.83 -17.59
CA ALA A 216 55.93 -14.63 -17.88
C ALA A 216 55.80 -15.90 -17.02
N ALA A 217 54.56 -16.25 -16.68
CA ALA A 217 54.17 -17.64 -16.44
C ALA A 217 52.71 -17.82 -16.88
N GLY A 218 52.51 -18.56 -17.97
CA GLY A 218 51.20 -18.98 -18.40
C GLY A 218 50.64 -20.07 -17.50
N ASN A 219 49.36 -19.94 -17.11
CA ASN A 219 48.45 -21.07 -17.03
C ASN A 219 46.99 -20.55 -16.95
N LYS A 220 46.12 -21.06 -17.82
CA LYS A 220 44.64 -21.04 -17.72
C LYS A 220 44.19 -22.48 -17.98
N PRO A 221 42.98 -22.92 -17.60
CA PRO A 221 42.01 -22.35 -16.67
C PRO A 221 41.49 -23.37 -15.63
N GLY A 222 41.13 -22.93 -14.44
CA GLY A 222 40.27 -23.67 -13.52
C GLY A 222 39.02 -22.84 -13.26
N ARG A 223 37.85 -23.33 -13.69
CA ARG A 223 36.57 -22.81 -13.24
C ARG A 223 36.36 -23.34 -11.83
N ASP A 224 36.22 -22.46 -10.86
CA ASP A 224 35.55 -22.80 -9.61
C ASP A 224 34.49 -21.73 -9.35
N ASP A 225 33.26 -22.20 -9.51
CA ASP A 225 32.02 -21.54 -9.14
C ASP A 225 31.98 -21.45 -7.60
N GLY A 226 32.14 -20.25 -7.07
CA GLY A 226 32.13 -20.00 -5.63
C GLY A 226 31.65 -18.60 -5.32
N ASN A 227 30.35 -18.39 -5.44
CA ASN A 227 29.61 -17.21 -4.98
C ASN A 227 29.89 -16.96 -3.48
N PRO A 228 30.58 -15.87 -3.07
CA PRO A 228 30.84 -15.58 -1.66
C PRO A 228 29.81 -14.65 -1.02
N PHE A 229 28.80 -14.17 -1.74
CA PHE A 229 27.86 -13.18 -1.23
C PHE A 229 26.40 -13.59 -1.48
N GLY A 230 25.98 -14.62 -0.75
CA GLY A 230 24.56 -14.88 -0.50
C GLY A 230 24.08 -13.97 0.63
N TYR A 231 23.32 -12.93 0.28
CA TYR A 231 22.60 -12.09 1.25
C TYR A 231 21.29 -12.78 1.66
N PHE A 232 21.04 -12.78 2.97
CA PHE A 232 19.73 -12.99 3.59
C PHE A 232 18.82 -11.77 3.36
#